data_AF-C7DIK5-F1
#
_entry.id   AF-C7DIK5-F1
#
_cell.length_a   1.000
_cell.length_b   1.000
_cell.length_c   1.000
_cell.angle_alpha   90.00
_cell.angle_beta   90.00
_cell.angle_gamma   90.00
#
_symmetry.space_group_name_H-M   'P 1'
#
loop_
_entity.id
_entity.type
_entity.pdbx_description
1 polymer ?
#
loop_
_entity_poly.entity_id
_entity_poly.type
_entity_poly.pdbx_seq_one_letter_code
_entity_poly.pdbx_strand_id
1 'polypeptide(L)'
;MNKGLKYIIGIIIVLAVIYVVVEATTRAPVVSTTTVPSTVSAFLPSTYIVQLTDPPQVPAGTSALVVTYSNVELHEAGQGNTSGFISTNASGTVNLMNLTNFTQTIAALHVSSNQTFDMARFNITSASITINGTTYNVTVPSSELLVKISGTNSTSRGAVIDLTPTVVEIYEQNQTLFVLVPSARAVAIGSSAVNSSSVHAGFRVRVNSTTKARLDHIRPNISIVSESLSITGNRTDLSVTVKNNANRTVQLKHVILEGYTSFSLGANASVPMTAPGYGGSGLYGNIGVGNSMNYSSGPSSAELTNFSQMSKEMLGGNLSEVFNISSNDSAEGLSEASTFFHEKVNSSELLHIQNELRSRMNYSVFEDFHSFNMSNRSLLHEVGDVNEFYRRFHNVLTFVVMSNGTLSLPFAENEAEGPNGYNLTAGSEVTLTYDSVALLGARQPIASYFGKGPVIVPLVNQTYTIRVIGTEGAYAQANVTAS
;
A
#
# COMPACT_ATOMS: atom_id res chain seq x y z
N MET A 1 27.00 -40.37 30.87
CA MET A 1 26.55 -39.39 29.86
C MET A 1 27.11 -39.77 28.50
N ASN A 2 26.24 -40.10 27.54
CA ASN A 2 26.62 -40.67 26.26
C ASN A 2 27.48 -39.69 25.46
N LYS A 3 28.56 -40.15 24.82
CA LYS A 3 29.53 -39.26 24.14
C LYS A 3 28.85 -38.38 23.07
N GLY A 4 27.80 -38.88 22.42
CA GLY A 4 26.99 -38.11 21.46
C GLY A 4 26.25 -36.91 22.06
N LEU A 5 25.77 -37.00 23.31
CA LEU A 5 25.03 -35.90 23.95
C LEU A 5 25.94 -34.69 24.22
N LYS A 6 27.23 -34.92 24.53
CA LYS A 6 28.22 -33.85 24.72
C LYS A 6 28.49 -33.07 23.43
N TYR A 7 28.51 -33.75 22.28
CA TYR A 7 28.71 -33.10 20.98
C TYR A 7 27.52 -32.24 20.56
N ILE A 8 26.29 -32.72 20.79
CA ILE A 8 25.08 -31.97 20.45
C ILE A 8 25.00 -30.68 21.29
N ILE A 9 25.27 -30.76 22.59
CA ILE A 9 25.28 -29.58 23.48
C ILE A 9 26.35 -28.57 23.04
N GLY A 10 27.54 -29.04 22.64
CA GLY A 10 28.62 -28.18 22.13
C GLY A 10 28.22 -27.40 20.86
N ILE A 11 27.55 -28.06 19.91
CA ILE A 11 27.10 -27.42 18.66
C ILE A 11 26.04 -26.35 18.94
N ILE A 12 25.09 -26.63 19.83
CA ILE A 12 24.02 -25.68 20.18
C ILE A 12 24.60 -24.41 20.83
N ILE A 13 25.59 -24.55 21.70
CA ILE A 13 26.25 -23.40 22.35
C ILE A 13 27.00 -22.54 21.31
N VAL A 14 27.70 -23.15 20.36
CA VAL A 14 28.42 -22.42 19.31
C VAL A 14 27.45 -21.65 18.41
N LEU A 15 26.33 -22.28 18.01
CA LEU A 15 25.31 -21.61 17.20
C LEU A 15 24.63 -20.45 17.94
N ALA A 16 24.35 -20.61 19.24
CA ALA A 16 23.80 -19.54 20.07
C ALA A 16 24.76 -18.35 20.19
N VAL A 17 26.06 -18.59 20.34
CA VAL A 17 27.08 -17.53 20.38
C VAL A 17 27.19 -16.82 19.03
N ILE A 18 27.16 -17.55 17.92
CA ILE A 18 27.16 -16.95 16.57
C ILE A 18 25.92 -16.07 16.36
N TYR A 19 24.74 -16.54 16.77
CA TYR A 19 23.49 -15.79 16.68
C TYR A 19 23.57 -14.46 17.46
N VAL A 20 24.05 -14.49 18.71
CA VAL A 20 24.19 -13.29 19.55
C VAL A 20 25.22 -12.30 18.97
N VAL A 21 26.33 -12.78 18.40
CA VAL A 21 27.33 -11.91 17.77
C VAL A 21 26.78 -11.24 16.50
N VAL A 22 25.95 -11.94 15.72
CA VAL A 22 25.30 -11.40 14.52
C VAL A 22 24.21 -10.37 14.87
N GLU A 23 23.40 -10.60 15.91
CA GLU A 23 22.43 -9.59 16.39
C GLU A 23 23.13 -8.37 17.00
N ALA A 24 24.24 -8.56 17.73
CA ALA A 24 25.01 -7.45 18.30
C ALA A 24 25.80 -6.64 17.25
N THR A 25 25.91 -7.11 16.01
CA THR A 25 26.45 -6.35 14.87
C THR A 25 25.39 -5.68 14.01
N THR A 26 24.13 -5.62 14.48
CA THR A 26 23.15 -4.69 13.93
C THR A 26 23.71 -3.26 14.04
N ARG A 27 23.99 -2.67 12.87
CA ARG A 27 24.71 -1.42 12.72
C ARG A 27 24.08 -0.35 13.61
N ALA A 28 24.91 0.33 14.41
CA ALA A 28 24.50 1.52 15.12
C ALA A 28 23.74 2.46 14.17
N PRO A 29 22.63 3.08 14.59
CA PRO A 29 21.88 3.99 13.74
C PRO A 29 22.85 5.05 13.22
N VAL A 30 23.06 5.06 11.91
CA VAL A 30 23.87 6.08 11.25
C VAL A 30 23.15 7.39 11.48
N VAL A 31 23.64 8.18 12.44
CA VAL A 31 23.20 9.55 12.63
C VAL A 31 23.59 10.27 11.34
N SER A 32 22.60 10.49 10.46
CA SER A 32 22.81 11.20 9.21
C SER A 32 23.23 12.63 9.54
N THR A 33 24.54 12.89 9.46
CA THR A 33 25.09 14.23 9.55
C THR A 33 24.82 14.94 8.22
N THR A 34 24.09 16.05 8.29
CA THR A 34 23.93 16.95 7.14
C THR A 34 25.29 17.58 6.84
N THR A 35 25.98 17.11 5.82
CA THR A 35 27.22 17.74 5.34
C THR A 35 26.85 18.93 4.47
N VAL A 36 26.74 20.10 5.09
CA VAL A 36 26.73 21.38 4.36
C VAL A 36 28.19 21.78 4.13
N PRO A 37 28.61 22.16 2.92
CA PRO A 37 29.91 22.79 2.72
C PRO A 37 30.05 24.00 3.67
N SER A 38 31.03 23.95 4.58
CA SER A 38 31.24 24.92 5.66
C SER A 38 31.74 26.31 5.20
N THR A 39 31.39 26.74 4.00
CA THR A 39 31.80 28.02 3.43
C THR A 39 30.59 28.94 3.31
N VAL A 40 29.97 29.32 4.44
CA VAL A 40 29.04 30.47 4.44
C VAL A 40 29.65 31.56 5.30
N SER A 41 30.49 32.34 4.59
CA SER A 41 30.88 33.70 4.90
C SER A 41 29.65 34.54 5.30
N ALA A 42 29.88 35.56 6.14
CA ALA A 42 28.91 36.50 6.70
C ALA A 42 27.65 36.74 5.84
N PHE A 43 26.48 36.84 6.49
CA PHE A 43 25.20 37.19 5.87
C PHE A 43 25.36 38.32 4.84
N LEU A 44 25.26 37.98 3.56
CA LEU A 44 25.22 38.95 2.47
C LEU A 44 23.75 39.29 2.20
N PRO A 45 23.39 40.59 2.07
CA PRO A 45 22.01 41.04 1.85
C PRO A 45 21.37 40.52 0.54
N SER A 46 22.13 39.79 -0.26
CA SER A 46 21.71 39.18 -1.52
C SER A 46 21.79 37.65 -1.46
N THR A 47 21.13 37.07 -0.46
CA THR A 47 20.96 35.61 -0.34
C THR A 47 19.51 35.23 -0.65
N TYR A 48 19.33 34.19 -1.47
CA TYR A 48 18.05 33.55 -1.73
C TYR A 48 17.97 32.21 -0.99
N ILE A 49 16.94 31.99 -0.18
CA ILE A 49 16.77 30.73 0.57
C ILE A 49 15.65 29.86 0.00
N VAL A 50 15.81 28.55 0.09
CA VAL A 50 14.75 27.59 -0.20
C VAL A 50 14.38 26.90 1.10
N GLN A 51 13.12 26.98 1.47
CA GLN A 51 12.57 26.32 2.65
C GLN A 51 11.56 25.25 2.26
N LEU A 52 11.47 24.22 3.08
CA LEU A 52 10.54 23.11 2.93
C LEU A 52 9.54 23.11 4.08
N THR A 53 8.26 22.87 3.80
CA THR A 53 7.22 22.56 4.79
C THR A 53 6.44 21.36 4.28
N ASP A 54 5.72 20.67 5.17
CA ASP A 54 4.93 19.50 4.77
C ASP A 54 3.87 19.11 5.81
N PRO A 55 2.59 19.03 5.43
CA PRO A 55 1.60 18.18 6.08
C PRO A 55 1.43 16.83 5.32
N PRO A 56 2.30 15.82 5.56
CA PRO A 56 2.29 14.61 4.73
C PRO A 56 1.06 13.76 5.01
N GLN A 57 0.58 13.06 3.99
CA GLN A 57 -0.42 12.02 4.16
C GLN A 57 0.30 10.68 4.34
N VAL A 58 0.26 10.13 5.55
CA VAL A 58 0.98 8.91 5.92
C VAL A 58 0.05 7.92 6.62
N PRO A 59 0.36 6.61 6.59
CA PRO A 59 -0.39 5.62 7.34
C PRO A 59 -0.47 5.94 8.84
N ALA A 60 -1.53 5.44 9.48
CA ALA A 60 -1.72 5.59 10.92
C ALA A 60 -0.54 4.97 11.71
N GLY A 61 -0.17 5.61 12.82
CA GLY A 61 0.97 5.17 13.64
C GLY A 61 2.34 5.61 13.14
N THR A 62 2.40 6.39 12.05
CA THR A 62 3.65 7.00 11.55
C THR A 62 4.19 8.02 12.55
N SER A 63 5.43 7.86 12.99
CA SER A 63 6.15 8.78 13.87
C SER A 63 7.26 9.56 13.17
N ALA A 64 7.76 9.06 12.03
CA ALA A 64 8.76 9.75 11.22
C ALA A 64 8.59 9.40 9.74
N LEU A 65 8.82 10.39 8.87
CA LEU A 65 9.00 10.21 7.44
C LEU A 65 10.22 11.02 7.04
N VAL A 66 11.36 10.35 6.88
CA VAL A 66 12.65 10.97 6.61
C VAL A 66 12.94 10.89 5.12
N VAL A 67 13.16 12.04 4.50
CA VAL A 67 13.51 12.16 3.09
C VAL A 67 14.94 12.69 2.96
N THR A 68 15.73 12.03 2.12
CA THR A 68 17.05 12.51 1.70
C THR A 68 16.90 13.23 0.37
N TYR A 69 17.42 14.46 0.31
CA TYR A 69 17.38 15.29 -0.89
C TYR A 69 18.77 15.65 -1.40
N SER A 70 18.87 15.94 -2.70
CA SER A 70 20.09 16.44 -3.33
C SER A 70 19.79 17.37 -4.52
N ASN A 71 20.82 17.99 -5.07
CA ASN A 71 20.77 18.78 -6.29
C ASN A 71 19.68 19.85 -6.26
N VAL A 72 19.62 20.65 -5.19
CA VAL A 72 18.71 21.80 -5.16
C VAL A 72 19.21 22.85 -6.15
N GLU A 73 18.35 23.20 -7.10
CA GLU A 73 18.64 24.16 -8.16
C GLU A 73 17.46 25.14 -8.31
N LEU A 74 17.76 26.39 -8.65
CA LEU A 74 16.78 27.44 -8.85
C LEU A 74 16.83 27.92 -10.30
N HIS A 75 15.67 28.04 -10.94
CA HIS A 75 15.56 28.53 -12.31
C HIS A 75 15.40 30.05 -12.32
N GLU A 76 16.28 30.76 -13.01
CA GLU A 76 16.19 32.20 -13.20
C GLU A 76 15.00 32.57 -14.10
N ALA A 77 14.11 33.42 -13.60
CA ALA A 77 12.88 33.77 -14.29
C ALA A 77 13.17 34.47 -15.63
N GLY A 78 12.41 34.08 -16.67
CA GLY A 78 12.58 34.58 -18.04
C GLY A 78 13.61 33.83 -18.88
N GLN A 79 14.32 32.85 -18.30
CA GLN A 79 15.11 31.88 -19.06
C GLN A 79 14.20 30.77 -19.63
N GLY A 80 14.73 29.96 -20.56
CA GLY A 80 14.01 28.82 -21.11
C GLY A 80 13.94 27.65 -20.12
N ASN A 81 12.86 26.88 -20.13
CA ASN A 81 12.59 25.81 -19.14
C ASN A 81 13.66 24.70 -19.02
N THR A 82 14.60 24.61 -19.95
CA THR A 82 15.72 23.64 -19.94
C THR A 82 17.08 24.29 -19.67
N SER A 83 17.14 25.63 -19.60
CA SER A 83 18.33 26.42 -19.27
C SER A 83 18.06 27.24 -17.99
N GLY A 84 18.99 28.09 -17.56
CA GLY A 84 18.74 29.03 -16.45
C GLY A 84 18.70 28.43 -15.03
N PHE A 85 18.94 27.13 -14.86
CA PHE A 85 19.08 26.52 -13.54
C PHE A 85 20.44 26.82 -12.92
N ILE A 86 20.42 27.35 -11.70
CA ILE A 86 21.60 27.65 -10.89
C ILE A 86 21.62 26.67 -9.72
N SER A 87 22.67 25.87 -9.64
CA SER A 87 22.84 24.91 -8.54
C SER A 87 23.27 25.59 -7.25
N THR A 88 22.65 25.17 -6.15
CA THR A 88 23.08 25.54 -4.79
C THR A 88 24.03 24.49 -4.20
N ASN A 89 24.22 23.34 -4.87
CA ASN A 89 24.93 22.15 -4.37
C ASN A 89 24.44 21.66 -3.00
N ALA A 90 23.19 21.96 -2.64
CA ALA A 90 22.64 21.58 -1.35
C ALA A 90 22.10 20.14 -1.39
N SER A 91 22.36 19.42 -0.31
CA SER A 91 21.82 18.09 -0.03
C SER A 91 21.63 17.94 1.47
N GLY A 92 20.79 17.00 1.88
CA GLY A 92 20.53 16.77 3.29
C GLY A 92 19.39 15.80 3.55
N THR A 93 18.98 15.73 4.81
CA THR A 93 17.84 14.94 5.25
C THR A 93 16.83 15.83 5.96
N VAL A 94 15.57 15.46 5.84
CA VAL A 94 14.46 16.18 6.48
C VAL A 94 13.44 15.17 6.98
N ASN A 95 13.05 15.28 8.25
CA ASN A 95 11.90 14.54 8.76
C ASN A 95 10.66 15.38 8.54
N LEU A 96 9.83 14.96 7.59
CA LEU A 96 8.63 15.66 7.15
C LEU A 96 7.56 15.75 8.24
N MET A 97 7.51 14.77 9.16
CA MET A 97 6.60 14.82 10.32
C MET A 97 6.89 16.01 11.25
N ASN A 98 8.13 16.52 11.24
CA ASN A 98 8.51 17.70 12.02
C ASN A 98 8.16 19.03 11.34
N LEU A 99 7.63 19.00 10.10
CA LEU A 99 7.38 20.18 9.27
C LEU A 99 5.89 20.55 9.13
N THR A 100 4.99 19.84 9.79
CA THR A 100 3.53 20.08 9.74
C THR A 100 3.13 21.52 10.04
N ASN A 101 3.90 22.22 10.87
CA ASN A 101 3.69 23.63 11.22
C ASN A 101 4.98 24.46 11.14
N PHE A 102 6.04 23.91 10.55
CA PHE A 102 7.35 24.53 10.45
C PHE A 102 7.85 24.50 9.02
N THR A 103 8.63 25.51 8.66
CA THR A 103 9.52 25.44 7.50
C THR A 103 10.92 25.04 7.98
N GLN A 104 11.68 24.36 7.12
CA GLN A 104 13.11 24.12 7.30
C GLN A 104 13.88 24.61 6.08
N THR A 105 14.91 25.45 6.26
CA THR A 105 15.80 25.83 5.15
C THR A 105 16.56 24.60 4.65
N ILE A 106 16.47 24.32 3.35
CA ILE A 106 17.15 23.19 2.69
C ILE A 106 18.29 23.64 1.77
N ALA A 107 18.25 24.89 1.31
CA ALA A 107 19.29 25.48 0.48
C ALA A 107 19.37 27.01 0.68
N ALA A 108 20.54 27.57 0.44
CA ALA A 108 20.76 29.00 0.34
C ALA A 108 21.74 29.27 -0.82
N LEU A 109 21.48 30.32 -1.58
CA LEU A 109 22.26 30.71 -2.75
C LEU A 109 22.55 32.20 -2.68
N HIS A 110 23.79 32.59 -2.95
CA HIS A 110 24.12 33.99 -3.17
C HIS A 110 23.66 34.42 -4.57
N VAL A 111 22.90 35.51 -4.66
CA VAL A 111 22.26 35.97 -5.89
C VAL A 111 22.59 37.43 -6.14
N SER A 112 22.57 37.85 -7.40
CA SER A 112 22.75 39.27 -7.74
C SER A 112 21.50 40.07 -7.38
N SER A 113 21.68 41.36 -7.06
CA SER A 113 20.55 42.28 -6.91
C SER A 113 19.71 42.28 -8.20
N ASN A 114 18.41 42.01 -8.08
CA ASN A 114 17.42 41.90 -9.17
C ASN A 114 17.22 40.52 -9.80
N GLN A 115 17.95 39.48 -9.38
CA GLN A 115 17.62 38.13 -9.81
C GLN A 115 16.33 37.64 -9.16
N THR A 116 15.49 36.99 -9.97
CA THR A 116 14.22 36.39 -9.55
C THR A 116 14.16 34.97 -10.04
N PHE A 117 13.52 34.09 -9.27
CA PHE A 117 13.43 32.67 -9.58
C PHE A 117 11.97 32.24 -9.65
N ASP A 118 11.58 31.52 -10.68
CA ASP A 118 10.21 31.08 -10.92
C ASP A 118 10.02 29.56 -10.80
N MET A 119 11.11 28.79 -10.70
CA MET A 119 11.07 27.36 -10.41
C MET A 119 12.19 26.95 -9.46
N ALA A 120 11.95 25.87 -8.73
CA ALA A 120 12.96 25.11 -8.00
C ALA A 120 12.92 23.66 -8.48
N ARG A 121 14.07 23.01 -8.63
CA ARG A 121 14.15 21.57 -8.81
C ARG A 121 15.08 20.94 -7.78
N PHE A 122 14.78 19.72 -7.36
CA PHE A 122 15.65 18.94 -6.49
C PHE A 122 15.27 17.46 -6.57
N ASN A 123 16.20 16.60 -6.16
CA ASN A 123 15.99 15.17 -6.14
C ASN A 123 15.67 14.68 -4.73
N ILE A 124 14.70 13.78 -4.62
CA ILE A 124 14.52 12.86 -3.49
C ILE A 124 15.30 11.59 -3.82
N THR A 125 16.41 11.37 -3.13
CA THR A 125 17.33 10.26 -3.41
C THR A 125 17.00 9.00 -2.61
N SER A 126 16.41 9.16 -1.42
CA SER A 126 15.91 8.05 -0.61
C SER A 126 14.87 8.55 0.38
N ALA A 127 14.02 7.63 0.87
CA ALA A 127 13.09 7.91 1.95
C ALA A 127 12.97 6.70 2.89
N SER A 128 12.67 6.97 4.15
CA SER A 128 12.33 5.96 5.16
C SER A 128 11.17 6.44 6.03
N ILE A 129 10.36 5.50 6.50
CA ILE A 129 9.19 5.77 7.34
C ILE A 129 9.27 4.93 8.61
N THR A 130 8.96 5.52 9.75
CA THR A 130 8.86 4.81 11.03
C THR A 130 7.39 4.73 11.42
N ILE A 131 6.85 3.52 11.52
CA ILE A 131 5.47 3.23 11.89
C ILE A 131 5.49 2.31 13.10
N ASN A 132 4.79 2.69 14.18
CA ASN A 132 4.71 1.89 15.42
C ASN A 132 6.09 1.47 15.98
N GLY A 133 7.12 2.29 15.75
CA GLY A 133 8.50 2.05 16.22
C GLY A 133 9.38 1.25 15.26
N THR A 134 8.85 0.70 14.17
CA THR A 134 9.62 -0.01 13.14
C THR A 134 9.90 0.90 11.95
N THR A 135 11.14 0.92 11.48
CA THR A 135 11.55 1.72 10.31
C THR A 135 11.57 0.87 9.05
N TYR A 136 10.92 1.36 8.01
CA TYR A 136 10.82 0.73 6.70
C TYR A 136 11.45 1.62 5.64
N ASN A 137 12.02 0.99 4.61
CA ASN A 137 12.42 1.71 3.40
C ASN A 137 11.20 2.14 2.61
N VAL A 138 11.28 3.32 2.01
CA VAL A 138 10.21 3.88 1.18
C VAL A 138 10.73 4.04 -0.25
N THR A 139 10.06 3.38 -1.18
CA THR A 139 10.31 3.50 -2.62
C THR A 139 9.82 4.85 -3.11
N VAL A 140 10.63 5.53 -3.93
CA VAL A 140 10.32 6.83 -4.51
C VAL A 140 10.33 6.67 -6.04
N PRO A 141 9.16 6.50 -6.69
CA PRO A 141 9.10 6.19 -8.12
C PRO A 141 9.64 7.32 -9.02
N SER A 142 9.47 8.57 -8.58
CA SER A 142 9.97 9.76 -9.26
C SER A 142 10.86 10.52 -8.29
N SER A 143 12.17 10.52 -8.55
CA SER A 143 13.15 11.17 -7.70
C SER A 143 13.26 12.66 -7.96
N GLU A 144 13.05 13.15 -9.18
CA GLU A 144 13.14 14.58 -9.49
C GLU A 144 11.81 15.29 -9.24
N LEU A 145 11.85 16.33 -8.41
CA LEU A 145 10.75 17.25 -8.18
C LEU A 145 11.04 18.59 -8.84
N LEU A 146 10.25 18.96 -9.85
CA LEU A 146 10.23 20.30 -10.43
C LEU A 146 9.01 21.07 -9.93
N VAL A 147 9.24 22.21 -9.28
CA VAL A 147 8.20 22.97 -8.58
C VAL A 147 8.18 24.42 -9.07
N LYS A 148 7.02 24.88 -9.55
CA LYS A 148 6.81 26.27 -9.91
C LYS A 148 6.60 27.13 -8.65
N ILE A 149 7.28 28.27 -8.60
CA ILE A 149 7.22 29.23 -7.50
C ILE A 149 6.23 30.34 -7.88
N SER A 150 5.14 30.43 -7.13
CA SER A 150 4.09 31.42 -7.38
C SER A 150 4.36 32.76 -6.68
N GLY A 151 4.04 33.86 -7.36
CA GLY A 151 4.08 35.21 -6.81
C GLY A 151 5.50 35.77 -6.63
N THR A 152 6.41 35.41 -7.53
CA THR A 152 7.81 35.86 -7.54
C THR A 152 7.90 37.31 -8.03
N ASN A 153 8.82 38.08 -7.46
CA ASN A 153 9.09 39.48 -7.83
C ASN A 153 10.52 39.87 -7.42
N SER A 154 10.97 41.07 -7.79
CA SER A 154 12.33 41.58 -7.52
C SER A 154 12.69 41.67 -6.02
N THR A 155 11.69 41.71 -5.13
CA THR A 155 11.87 41.75 -3.67
C THR A 155 11.88 40.36 -3.01
N SER A 156 11.60 39.31 -3.79
CA SER A 156 11.61 37.94 -3.30
C SER A 156 13.03 37.52 -2.96
N ARG A 157 13.21 36.96 -1.76
CA ARG A 157 14.51 36.48 -1.24
C ARG A 157 14.44 35.04 -0.75
N GLY A 158 13.35 34.36 -1.04
CA GLY A 158 13.30 32.93 -0.88
C GLY A 158 12.02 32.32 -1.45
N ALA A 159 11.92 31.02 -1.32
CA ALA A 159 10.70 30.28 -1.60
C ALA A 159 10.41 29.32 -0.45
N VAL A 160 9.12 29.15 -0.15
CA VAL A 160 8.64 28.06 0.71
C VAL A 160 7.97 27.03 -0.19
N ILE A 161 8.55 25.84 -0.23
CA ILE A 161 8.06 24.66 -0.91
C ILE A 161 7.25 23.86 0.11
N ASP A 162 5.98 23.65 -0.19
CA ASP A 162 5.08 22.78 0.55
C ASP A 162 5.06 21.44 -0.18
N LEU A 163 5.86 20.50 0.33
CA LEU A 163 5.74 19.11 -0.03
C LEU A 163 4.40 18.64 0.53
N THR A 164 3.58 17.97 -0.26
CA THR A 164 2.39 17.26 0.22
C THR A 164 2.43 15.85 -0.32
N PRO A 165 3.42 15.04 0.09
CA PRO A 165 3.55 13.68 -0.38
C PRO A 165 2.45 12.83 0.22
N THR A 166 2.11 11.76 -0.49
CA THR A 166 1.30 10.67 0.05
C THR A 166 2.15 9.42 0.10
N VAL A 167 2.25 8.80 1.28
CA VAL A 167 2.85 7.49 1.43
C VAL A 167 1.75 6.46 1.37
N VAL A 168 1.81 5.61 0.35
CA VAL A 168 0.92 4.47 0.21
C VAL A 168 1.64 3.21 0.69
N GLU A 169 0.90 2.37 1.39
CA GLU A 169 1.33 1.05 1.79
C GLU A 169 0.94 0.07 0.68
N ILE A 170 1.92 -0.69 0.17
CA ILE A 170 1.70 -1.77 -0.80
C ILE A 170 2.29 -3.06 -0.23
N TYR A 171 1.74 -4.20 -0.63
CA TYR A 171 2.33 -5.49 -0.27
C TYR A 171 2.96 -6.12 -1.48
N GLU A 172 4.19 -6.55 -1.32
CA GLU A 172 4.88 -7.36 -2.30
C GLU A 172 5.64 -8.46 -1.56
N GLN A 173 5.49 -9.72 -1.98
CA GLN A 173 6.35 -10.83 -1.53
C GLN A 173 6.38 -11.05 -0.01
N ASN A 174 5.21 -10.98 0.63
CA ASN A 174 5.08 -11.08 2.08
C ASN A 174 5.71 -9.94 2.89
N GLN A 175 6.00 -8.82 2.23
CA GLN A 175 6.60 -7.66 2.86
C GLN A 175 5.78 -6.41 2.59
N THR A 176 5.56 -5.64 3.64
CA THR A 176 5.07 -4.27 3.53
C THR A 176 6.13 -3.42 2.86
N LEU A 177 5.81 -2.92 1.67
CA LEU A 177 6.56 -1.85 1.02
C LEU A 177 5.79 -0.55 1.17
N PHE A 178 6.53 0.55 1.27
CA PHE A 178 5.95 1.88 1.29
C PHE A 178 6.39 2.60 0.03
N VAL A 179 5.46 3.28 -0.63
CA VAL A 179 5.75 4.08 -1.81
C VAL A 179 5.39 5.52 -1.50
N LEU A 180 6.37 6.42 -1.64
CA LEU A 180 6.15 7.85 -1.53
C LEU A 180 5.82 8.40 -2.92
N VAL A 181 4.62 8.95 -3.04
CA VAL A 181 4.19 9.74 -4.19
C VAL A 181 4.46 11.20 -3.86
N PRO A 182 5.51 11.81 -4.44
CA PRO A 182 5.84 13.19 -4.13
C PRO A 182 4.89 14.14 -4.89
N SER A 183 4.49 15.23 -4.23
CA SER A 183 3.75 16.34 -4.83
C SER A 183 4.16 17.60 -4.10
N ALA A 184 4.30 18.72 -4.81
CA ALA A 184 4.86 19.93 -4.24
C ALA A 184 4.28 21.18 -4.89
N ARG A 185 4.13 22.24 -4.10
CA ARG A 185 3.81 23.60 -4.57
C ARG A 185 4.72 24.60 -3.87
N ALA A 186 4.95 25.76 -4.48
CA ALA A 186 5.82 26.76 -3.87
C ALA A 186 5.30 28.19 -4.01
N VAL A 187 5.59 29.01 -3.00
CA VAL A 187 5.35 30.46 -3.01
C VAL A 187 6.63 31.22 -2.68
N ALA A 188 6.84 32.35 -3.36
CA ALA A 188 7.96 33.23 -3.05
C ALA A 188 7.74 33.94 -1.71
N ILE A 189 8.79 34.13 -0.91
CA ILE A 189 8.79 34.93 0.31
C ILE A 189 9.69 36.16 0.16
N GLY A 190 9.26 37.27 0.77
CA GLY A 190 9.98 38.55 0.71
C GLY A 190 11.20 38.58 1.62
N SER A 191 12.01 39.63 1.46
CA SER A 191 13.22 39.88 2.27
C SER A 191 12.97 39.93 3.78
N SER A 192 11.80 40.38 4.23
CA SER A 192 11.45 40.43 5.66
C SER A 192 11.34 39.05 6.33
N ALA A 193 11.15 37.99 5.55
CA ALA A 193 11.11 36.61 6.04
C ALA A 193 12.51 35.96 6.11
N VAL A 194 13.55 36.65 5.64
CA VAL A 194 14.92 36.13 5.54
C VAL A 194 15.85 36.93 6.45
N ASN A 195 16.56 36.23 7.33
CA ASN A 195 17.53 36.80 8.26
C ASN A 195 18.82 35.95 8.31
N SER A 196 19.82 36.41 9.05
CA SER A 196 21.12 35.73 9.19
C SER A 196 21.03 34.33 9.80
N SER A 197 19.99 34.00 10.56
CA SER A 197 19.80 32.63 11.06
C SER A 197 19.18 31.72 9.99
N SER A 198 18.34 32.28 9.13
CA SER A 198 17.58 31.52 8.11
C SER A 198 18.40 31.00 6.94
N VAL A 199 19.61 31.52 6.73
CA VAL A 199 20.49 31.12 5.61
C VAL A 199 21.19 29.78 5.85
N HIS A 200 21.14 29.24 7.07
CA HIS A 200 21.74 27.95 7.39
C HIS A 200 20.76 26.81 7.10
N ALA A 201 21.23 25.78 6.40
CA ALA A 201 20.44 24.57 6.20
C ALA A 201 20.10 23.93 7.56
N GLY A 202 18.88 23.41 7.68
CA GLY A 202 18.34 22.91 8.94
C GLY A 202 17.72 23.96 9.84
N PHE A 203 17.86 25.27 9.56
CA PHE A 203 17.14 26.31 10.30
C PHE A 203 15.63 26.11 10.17
N ARG A 204 14.92 26.13 11.31
CA ARG A 204 13.48 25.93 11.37
C ARG A 204 12.76 27.16 11.91
N VAL A 205 11.62 27.50 11.30
CA VAL A 205 10.74 28.57 11.77
C VAL A 205 9.29 28.16 11.55
N ARG A 206 8.35 28.66 12.36
CA ARG A 206 6.93 28.40 12.12
C ARG A 206 6.48 28.98 10.78
N VAL A 207 5.62 28.26 10.07
CA VAL A 207 5.02 28.77 8.83
C VAL A 207 4.17 30.00 9.17
N ASN A 208 4.45 31.13 8.53
CA ASN A 208 3.64 32.35 8.69
C ASN A 208 2.24 32.15 8.09
N SER A 209 1.20 32.70 8.72
CA SER A 209 -0.19 32.58 8.25
C SER A 209 -0.41 33.11 6.83
N THR A 210 0.30 34.18 6.44
CA THR A 210 0.26 34.74 5.08
C THR A 210 0.86 33.77 4.07
N THR A 211 2.00 33.15 4.40
CA THR A 211 2.63 32.13 3.54
C THR A 211 1.72 30.92 3.41
N LYS A 212 1.13 30.44 4.51
CA LYS A 212 0.17 29.33 4.51
C LYS A 212 -1.04 29.64 3.63
N ALA A 213 -1.67 30.80 3.82
CA ALA A 213 -2.81 31.23 2.99
C ALA A 213 -2.45 31.32 1.50
N ARG A 214 -1.24 31.77 1.15
CA ARG A 214 -0.77 31.80 -0.24
C ARG A 214 -0.54 30.39 -0.79
N LEU A 215 0.02 29.47 -0.01
CA LEU A 215 0.18 28.06 -0.39
C LEU A 215 -1.18 27.39 -0.61
N ASP A 216 -2.15 27.65 0.26
CA ASP A 216 -3.51 27.13 0.14
C ASP A 216 -4.23 27.71 -1.09
N HIS A 217 -4.01 29.00 -1.39
CA HIS A 217 -4.63 29.67 -2.54
C HIS A 217 -4.13 29.14 -3.89
N ILE A 218 -2.84 28.75 -3.98
CA ILE A 218 -2.28 28.23 -5.23
C ILE A 218 -2.52 26.74 -5.43
N ARG A 219 -3.15 26.04 -4.48
CA ARG A 219 -3.49 24.63 -4.62
C ARG A 219 -4.58 24.48 -5.69
N PRO A 220 -4.38 23.68 -6.75
CA PRO A 220 -5.42 23.48 -7.75
C PRO A 220 -6.66 22.85 -7.12
N ASN A 221 -7.82 23.37 -7.49
CA ASN A 221 -9.11 22.86 -7.04
C ASN A 221 -9.63 21.82 -8.03
N ILE A 222 -9.69 20.56 -7.60
CA ILE A 222 -10.33 19.46 -8.34
C ILE A 222 -11.46 18.87 -7.51
N SER A 223 -12.47 18.28 -8.14
CA SER A 223 -13.57 17.60 -7.46
C SER A 223 -13.93 16.29 -8.17
N ILE A 224 -14.38 15.29 -7.42
CA ILE A 224 -15.02 14.10 -8.00
C ILE A 224 -16.49 14.46 -8.26
N VAL A 225 -16.96 14.25 -9.48
CA VAL A 225 -18.32 14.55 -9.95
C VAL A 225 -19.21 13.31 -9.87
N SER A 226 -18.64 12.16 -10.19
CA SER A 226 -19.32 10.87 -10.10
C SER A 226 -18.31 9.75 -9.90
N GLU A 227 -18.78 8.68 -9.27
CA GLU A 227 -18.00 7.50 -8.97
C GLU A 227 -18.86 6.24 -9.06
N SER A 228 -18.26 5.14 -9.52
CA SER A 228 -18.88 3.82 -9.46
C SER A 228 -17.82 2.76 -9.18
N LEU A 229 -18.19 1.77 -8.38
CA LEU A 229 -17.38 0.60 -8.09
C LEU A 229 -18.28 -0.62 -8.20
N SER A 230 -18.08 -1.47 -9.20
CA SER A 230 -18.85 -2.70 -9.38
C SER A 230 -17.97 -3.91 -9.46
N ILE A 231 -18.45 -5.01 -8.86
CA ILE A 231 -17.68 -6.23 -8.70
C ILE A 231 -18.42 -7.39 -9.37
N THR A 232 -17.87 -7.89 -10.47
CA THR A 232 -18.45 -9.03 -11.21
C THR A 232 -17.50 -10.23 -11.13
N GLY A 233 -17.77 -11.12 -10.17
CA GLY A 233 -16.87 -12.25 -9.88
C GLY A 233 -15.51 -11.75 -9.36
N ASN A 234 -14.46 -11.99 -10.15
CA ASN A 234 -13.09 -11.56 -9.82
C ASN A 234 -12.69 -10.25 -10.52
N ARG A 235 -13.60 -9.63 -11.27
CA ARG A 235 -13.36 -8.39 -12.00
C ARG A 235 -13.81 -7.19 -11.18
N THR A 236 -12.96 -6.18 -11.12
CA THR A 236 -13.25 -4.90 -10.47
C THR A 236 -13.38 -3.83 -11.55
N ASP A 237 -14.55 -3.19 -11.58
CA ASP A 237 -14.81 -2.05 -12.46
C ASP A 237 -14.90 -0.79 -11.60
N LEU A 238 -13.89 0.07 -11.67
CA LEU A 238 -13.84 1.35 -10.97
C LEU A 238 -13.90 2.48 -12.01
N SER A 239 -14.82 3.42 -11.82
CA SER A 239 -14.94 4.62 -12.64
C SER A 239 -14.99 5.84 -11.74
N VAL A 240 -14.18 6.86 -12.04
CA VAL A 240 -14.10 8.11 -11.26
C VAL A 240 -14.06 9.29 -12.21
N THR A 241 -15.11 10.11 -12.23
CA THR A 241 -15.15 11.34 -13.03
C THR A 241 -14.64 12.51 -12.21
N VAL A 242 -13.59 13.15 -12.70
CA VAL A 242 -12.87 14.23 -12.02
C VAL A 242 -13.03 15.51 -12.82
N LYS A 243 -13.41 16.60 -12.13
CA LYS A 243 -13.51 17.94 -12.68
C LYS A 243 -12.38 18.82 -12.20
N ASN A 244 -11.79 19.57 -13.11
CA ASN A 244 -10.84 20.62 -12.77
C ASN A 244 -11.56 21.96 -12.62
N ASN A 245 -11.75 22.39 -11.38
CA ASN A 245 -12.34 23.69 -11.05
C ASN A 245 -11.30 24.81 -11.00
N ALA A 246 -10.02 24.51 -11.25
CA ALA A 246 -8.97 25.52 -11.35
C ALA A 246 -8.98 26.22 -12.71
N ASN A 247 -8.27 27.34 -12.79
CA ASN A 247 -8.07 28.13 -14.00
C ASN A 247 -6.83 27.70 -14.81
N ARG A 248 -6.25 26.54 -14.50
CA ARG A 248 -5.06 25.99 -15.15
C ARG A 248 -5.14 24.48 -15.27
N THR A 249 -4.39 23.90 -16.20
CA THR A 249 -4.29 22.45 -16.36
C THR A 249 -3.66 21.80 -15.12
N VAL A 250 -4.25 20.69 -14.68
CA VAL A 250 -3.76 19.86 -13.57
C VAL A 250 -3.41 18.49 -14.12
N GLN A 251 -2.26 17.94 -13.74
CA GLN A 251 -1.91 16.59 -14.12
C GLN A 251 -2.30 15.61 -13.01
N LEU A 252 -3.27 14.74 -13.28
CA LEU A 252 -3.72 13.69 -12.37
C LEU A 252 -2.70 12.54 -12.39
N LYS A 253 -2.34 12.01 -11.23
CA LYS A 253 -1.27 11.01 -11.08
C LYS A 253 -1.74 9.70 -10.47
N HIS A 254 -2.59 9.77 -9.45
CA HIS A 254 -3.00 8.58 -8.72
C HIS A 254 -4.49 8.61 -8.34
N VAL A 255 -5.07 7.42 -8.26
CA VAL A 255 -6.36 7.18 -7.62
C VAL A 255 -6.13 6.16 -6.51
N ILE A 256 -6.59 6.46 -5.30
CA ILE A 256 -6.50 5.57 -4.15
C ILE A 256 -7.92 5.16 -3.77
N LEU A 257 -8.16 3.87 -3.64
CA LEU A 257 -9.41 3.30 -3.17
C LEU A 257 -9.18 2.68 -1.79
N GLU A 258 -9.75 3.28 -0.75
CA GLU A 258 -9.59 2.85 0.63
C GLU A 258 -10.85 2.14 1.15
N GLY A 259 -10.75 0.88 1.57
CA GLY A 259 -11.85 0.10 2.17
C GLY A 259 -11.63 -1.40 2.05
N TYR A 260 -12.52 -2.20 2.65
CA TYR A 260 -12.31 -3.64 2.83
C TYR A 260 -12.17 -4.43 1.54
N THR A 261 -11.09 -5.17 1.35
CA THR A 261 -10.94 -6.09 0.22
C THR A 261 -11.01 -7.55 0.67
N SER A 262 -11.34 -8.45 -0.25
CA SER A 262 -11.12 -9.89 -0.13
C SER A 262 -9.99 -10.33 -1.06
N PHE A 263 -9.40 -11.49 -0.78
CA PHE A 263 -8.50 -12.15 -1.73
C PHE A 263 -9.10 -13.50 -2.15
N SER A 264 -8.84 -13.89 -3.40
CA SER A 264 -9.14 -15.23 -3.92
C SER A 264 -7.87 -15.84 -4.50
N LEU A 265 -7.52 -17.04 -3.99
CA LEU A 265 -6.52 -17.93 -4.58
C LEU A 265 -7.27 -18.82 -5.57
N GLY A 266 -6.87 -18.82 -6.84
CA GLY A 266 -7.64 -19.41 -7.95
C GLY A 266 -8.24 -20.80 -7.65
N ALA A 267 -9.46 -21.01 -8.17
CA ALA A 267 -10.38 -22.15 -8.01
C ALA A 267 -11.21 -22.16 -6.71
N ASN A 268 -12.35 -21.46 -6.76
CA ASN A 268 -13.57 -21.64 -5.95
C ASN A 268 -13.51 -21.41 -4.41
N ALA A 269 -12.37 -21.00 -3.85
CA ALA A 269 -12.30 -20.56 -2.46
C ALA A 269 -12.25 -19.02 -2.37
N SER A 270 -13.34 -18.42 -1.88
CA SER A 270 -13.40 -17.01 -1.48
C SER A 270 -13.43 -16.94 0.05
N VAL A 271 -12.47 -16.25 0.66
CA VAL A 271 -12.46 -16.02 2.11
C VAL A 271 -12.84 -14.55 2.37
N PRO A 272 -14.04 -14.26 2.93
CA PRO A 272 -14.40 -12.89 3.30
C PRO A 272 -13.50 -12.41 4.45
N MET A 273 -13.03 -11.16 4.37
CA MET A 273 -12.13 -10.57 5.37
C MET A 273 -12.90 -9.57 6.23
N THR A 274 -12.78 -9.69 7.57
CA THR A 274 -13.44 -8.77 8.53
C THR A 274 -12.38 -8.07 9.36
N ALA A 275 -12.47 -6.74 9.55
CA ALA A 275 -11.51 -6.00 10.34
C ALA A 275 -11.50 -6.43 11.82
N PRO A 276 -10.33 -6.66 12.43
CA PRO A 276 -10.22 -6.73 13.87
C PRO A 276 -10.19 -5.31 14.43
N GLY A 277 -11.27 -4.84 15.05
CA GLY A 277 -11.18 -3.65 15.91
C GLY A 277 -12.39 -2.72 16.06
N TYR A 278 -13.51 -2.92 15.36
CA TYR A 278 -14.74 -2.17 15.65
C TYR A 278 -15.74 -3.08 16.36
N GLY A 279 -15.94 -2.82 17.66
CA GLY A 279 -16.93 -3.49 18.51
C GLY A 279 -18.38 -3.14 18.17
N GLY A 280 -18.74 -3.18 16.88
CA GLY A 280 -20.11 -3.11 16.40
C GLY A 280 -20.68 -4.51 16.32
N SER A 281 -21.46 -4.91 17.33
CA SER A 281 -22.34 -6.05 17.24
C SER A 281 -23.38 -5.80 16.15
N GLY A 282 -23.18 -6.37 14.95
CA GLY A 282 -24.17 -6.29 13.89
C GLY A 282 -23.68 -6.93 12.60
N LEU A 283 -24.45 -7.93 12.15
CA LEU A 283 -24.42 -8.61 10.85
C LEU A 283 -23.45 -9.80 10.70
N TYR A 284 -24.00 -10.96 11.02
CA TYR A 284 -23.55 -12.28 10.60
C TYR A 284 -23.53 -12.38 9.06
N GLY A 285 -22.33 -12.41 8.48
CA GLY A 285 -22.12 -12.80 7.10
C GLY A 285 -22.36 -14.30 6.94
N ASN A 286 -23.44 -14.65 6.24
CA ASN A 286 -23.71 -16.01 5.80
C ASN A 286 -22.67 -16.38 4.72
N ILE A 287 -21.88 -17.44 4.92
CA ILE A 287 -21.12 -18.07 3.84
C ILE A 287 -22.16 -18.76 2.95
N GLY A 288 -22.73 -17.98 2.04
CA GLY A 288 -23.63 -18.47 1.01
C GLY A 288 -22.80 -19.21 -0.03
N VAL A 289 -22.62 -20.53 0.15
CA VAL A 289 -22.30 -21.44 -0.95
C VAL A 289 -23.59 -21.59 -1.78
N GLY A 290 -24.00 -20.50 -2.41
CA GLY A 290 -25.25 -20.36 -3.15
C GLY A 290 -25.10 -20.73 -4.62
N ASN A 291 -24.37 -21.81 -4.91
CA ASN A 291 -24.50 -22.50 -6.18
C ASN A 291 -24.97 -23.92 -5.86
N SER A 292 -26.25 -24.17 -6.14
CA SER A 292 -26.83 -25.50 -6.19
C SER A 292 -26.04 -26.33 -7.21
N MET A 293 -25.03 -27.07 -6.72
CA MET A 293 -24.43 -28.15 -7.49
C MET A 293 -25.49 -29.23 -7.67
N ASN A 294 -26.03 -29.30 -8.88
CA ASN A 294 -26.86 -30.41 -9.32
C ASN A 294 -25.94 -31.64 -9.48
N TYR A 295 -25.76 -32.41 -8.41
CA TYR A 295 -25.06 -33.71 -8.45
C TYR A 295 -26.00 -34.74 -9.10
N SER A 296 -26.09 -34.75 -10.43
CA SER A 296 -26.74 -35.85 -11.16
C SER A 296 -25.83 -37.05 -11.38
N SER A 297 -24.58 -36.98 -10.95
CA SER A 297 -23.64 -38.10 -10.91
C SER A 297 -22.99 -38.11 -9.54
N GLY A 298 -23.32 -39.12 -8.73
CA GLY A 298 -22.64 -39.35 -7.46
C GLY A 298 -21.12 -39.49 -7.67
N PRO A 299 -20.32 -39.29 -6.60
CA PRO A 299 -18.87 -39.40 -6.70
C PRO A 299 -18.50 -40.77 -7.25
N SER A 300 -17.55 -40.77 -8.19
CA SER A 300 -17.00 -42.00 -8.74
C SER A 300 -16.37 -42.83 -7.61
N SER A 301 -16.33 -44.15 -7.79
CA SER A 301 -15.68 -45.06 -6.82
C SER A 301 -14.23 -44.67 -6.54
N ALA A 302 -13.54 -44.06 -7.51
CA ALA A 302 -12.19 -43.53 -7.34
C ALA A 302 -12.13 -42.33 -6.36
N GLU A 303 -13.11 -41.44 -6.40
CA GLU A 303 -13.18 -40.28 -5.49
C GLU A 303 -13.52 -40.71 -4.06
N LEU A 304 -14.41 -41.70 -3.89
CA LEU A 304 -14.69 -42.30 -2.59
C LEU A 304 -13.49 -43.08 -2.03
N THR A 305 -12.72 -43.74 -2.89
CA THR A 305 -11.50 -44.45 -2.48
C THR A 305 -10.42 -43.46 -2.06
N ASN A 306 -10.24 -42.36 -2.79
CA ASN A 306 -9.31 -41.29 -2.42
C ASN A 306 -9.75 -40.59 -1.12
N PHE A 307 -11.03 -40.35 -0.92
CA PHE A 307 -11.55 -39.77 0.32
C PHE A 307 -11.36 -40.73 1.51
N SER A 308 -11.63 -42.02 1.33
CA SER A 308 -11.36 -43.06 2.33
C SER A 308 -9.87 -43.15 2.66
N GLN A 309 -8.99 -43.09 1.67
CA GLN A 309 -7.55 -43.15 1.86
C GLN A 309 -7.03 -41.90 2.58
N MET A 310 -7.55 -40.72 2.22
CA MET A 310 -7.26 -39.47 2.90
C MET A 310 -7.76 -39.49 4.36
N SER A 311 -8.94 -40.05 4.62
CA SER A 311 -9.45 -40.21 5.99
C SER A 311 -8.60 -41.17 6.85
N LYS A 312 -8.07 -42.24 6.24
CA LYS A 312 -7.19 -43.22 6.87
C LYS A 312 -5.83 -42.62 7.22
N GLU A 313 -5.32 -41.73 6.37
CA GLU A 313 -4.08 -40.99 6.60
C GLU A 313 -4.26 -39.85 7.62
N MET A 314 -5.43 -39.22 7.68
CA MET A 314 -5.68 -38.07 8.54
C MET A 314 -6.15 -38.41 9.96
N LEU A 315 -6.92 -39.49 10.14
CA LEU A 315 -7.56 -39.81 11.42
C LEU A 315 -6.99 -41.06 12.10
N GLY A 316 -6.05 -41.77 11.46
CA GLY A 316 -5.39 -42.97 12.01
C GLY A 316 -6.34 -44.15 12.27
N GLY A 317 -7.62 -44.02 11.92
CA GLY A 317 -8.67 -45.03 12.05
C GLY A 317 -9.24 -45.39 10.68
N ASN A 318 -9.51 -46.67 10.47
CA ASN A 318 -10.05 -47.18 9.22
C ASN A 318 -11.58 -46.98 9.21
N LEU A 319 -12.08 -45.96 8.51
CA LEU A 319 -13.54 -45.71 8.40
C LEU A 319 -14.32 -46.84 7.72
N SER A 320 -13.64 -47.84 7.14
CA SER A 320 -14.27 -49.06 6.64
C SER A 320 -14.91 -49.93 7.72
N GLU A 321 -14.64 -49.68 9.01
CA GLU A 321 -15.34 -50.38 10.11
C GLU A 321 -16.68 -49.70 10.48
N VAL A 322 -16.83 -48.40 10.15
CA VAL A 322 -18.08 -47.66 10.38
C VAL A 322 -19.05 -47.84 9.21
N PHE A 323 -18.52 -47.99 7.99
CA PHE A 323 -19.27 -48.35 6.81
C PHE A 323 -18.81 -49.73 6.36
N ASN A 324 -19.59 -50.76 6.67
CA ASN A 324 -19.32 -52.16 6.32
C ASN A 324 -19.42 -52.38 4.81
N ILE A 325 -18.48 -51.80 4.05
CA ILE A 325 -18.37 -51.95 2.61
C ILE A 325 -17.26 -52.98 2.38
N SER A 326 -17.68 -54.24 2.29
CA SER A 326 -16.84 -55.35 1.89
C SER A 326 -16.42 -55.15 0.43
N SER A 327 -15.14 -55.29 0.12
CA SER A 327 -14.58 -55.10 -1.23
C SER A 327 -14.97 -56.18 -2.25
N ASN A 328 -15.92 -57.06 -1.91
CA ASN A 328 -16.39 -58.16 -2.75
C ASN A 328 -17.83 -58.02 -3.26
N ASP A 329 -18.55 -56.96 -2.91
CA ASP A 329 -19.93 -56.83 -3.36
C ASP A 329 -20.02 -56.26 -4.77
N SER A 330 -20.57 -57.08 -5.65
CA SER A 330 -20.90 -56.74 -7.04
C SER A 330 -21.90 -55.58 -7.13
N ALA A 331 -21.99 -54.95 -8.31
CA ALA A 331 -22.77 -53.74 -8.58
C ALA A 331 -24.25 -53.76 -8.14
N GLU A 332 -24.82 -54.94 -7.84
CA GLU A 332 -26.18 -55.08 -7.30
C GLU A 332 -26.28 -54.70 -5.80
N GLY A 333 -25.22 -54.88 -4.99
CA GLY A 333 -25.22 -54.52 -3.56
C GLY A 333 -25.19 -53.00 -3.31
N LEU A 334 -24.75 -52.21 -4.28
CA LEU A 334 -24.74 -50.74 -4.20
C LEU A 334 -26.12 -50.12 -4.48
N SER A 335 -27.02 -50.86 -5.13
CA SER A 335 -28.42 -50.45 -5.32
C SER A 335 -29.17 -50.46 -3.98
N GLU A 336 -28.94 -51.47 -3.13
CA GLU A 336 -29.59 -51.56 -1.82
C GLU A 336 -29.05 -50.54 -0.80
N ALA A 337 -27.76 -50.17 -0.89
CA ALA A 337 -27.18 -49.10 -0.09
C ALA A 337 -27.83 -47.73 -0.40
N SER A 338 -28.22 -47.48 -1.65
CA SER A 338 -28.92 -46.24 -2.03
C SER A 338 -30.34 -46.14 -1.45
N THR A 339 -31.02 -47.28 -1.26
CA THR A 339 -32.31 -47.35 -0.55
C THR A 339 -32.15 -47.23 0.96
N PHE A 340 -31.02 -47.62 1.54
CA PHE A 340 -30.75 -47.47 2.97
C PHE A 340 -30.59 -45.99 3.39
N PHE A 341 -30.09 -45.12 2.49
CA PHE A 341 -30.03 -43.67 2.73
C PHE A 341 -31.37 -42.95 2.58
N HIS A 342 -32.42 -43.63 2.09
CA HIS A 342 -33.77 -43.08 2.03
C HIS A 342 -34.57 -43.27 3.33
N GLU A 343 -34.08 -44.06 4.28
CA GLU A 343 -34.78 -44.33 5.53
C GLU A 343 -34.15 -43.62 6.73
N LYS A 344 -34.77 -42.47 7.07
CA LYS A 344 -34.71 -41.76 8.35
C LYS A 344 -33.32 -41.40 8.88
N VAL A 345 -32.66 -40.44 8.24
CA VAL A 345 -31.91 -39.44 9.02
C VAL A 345 -32.94 -38.45 9.56
N ASN A 346 -33.17 -38.47 10.88
CA ASN A 346 -34.15 -37.60 11.50
C ASN A 346 -33.68 -36.13 11.33
N SER A 347 -34.50 -35.33 10.66
CA SER A 347 -34.20 -33.91 10.39
C SER A 347 -33.80 -33.11 11.64
N SER A 348 -34.25 -33.51 12.83
CA SER A 348 -33.86 -32.89 14.10
C SER A 348 -32.41 -33.18 14.50
N GLU A 349 -31.87 -34.36 14.17
CA GLU A 349 -30.47 -34.71 14.45
C GLU A 349 -29.52 -34.01 13.49
N LEU A 350 -29.90 -33.89 12.21
CA LEU A 350 -29.17 -33.06 11.24
C LEU A 350 -29.17 -31.59 11.65
N LEU A 351 -30.30 -31.07 12.14
CA LEU A 351 -30.38 -29.71 12.67
C LEU A 351 -29.52 -29.55 13.93
N HIS A 352 -29.45 -30.58 14.78
CA HIS A 352 -28.64 -30.54 15.99
C HIS A 352 -27.14 -30.58 15.66
N ILE A 353 -26.72 -31.43 14.71
CA ILE A 353 -25.34 -31.47 14.19
C ILE A 353 -24.97 -30.15 13.50
N GLN A 354 -25.89 -29.57 12.72
CA GLN A 354 -25.68 -28.27 12.08
C GLN A 354 -25.54 -27.13 13.11
N ASN A 355 -26.33 -27.18 14.19
CA ASN A 355 -26.25 -26.21 15.29
C ASN A 355 -25.01 -26.43 16.17
N GLU A 356 -24.59 -27.67 16.39
CA GLU A 356 -23.35 -28.06 17.08
C GLU A 356 -22.13 -27.55 16.28
N LEU A 357 -22.10 -27.79 14.96
CA LEU A 357 -21.07 -27.29 14.04
C LEU A 357 -21.05 -25.75 13.98
N ARG A 358 -22.23 -25.10 13.92
CA ARG A 358 -22.34 -23.64 14.01
C ARG A 358 -21.86 -23.08 15.35
N SER A 359 -22.09 -23.78 16.45
CA SER A 359 -21.66 -23.35 17.79
C SER A 359 -20.15 -23.53 18.02
N ARG A 360 -19.53 -24.48 17.31
CA ARG A 360 -18.09 -24.77 17.37
C ARG A 360 -17.26 -23.95 16.38
N MET A 361 -17.86 -23.36 15.35
CA MET A 361 -17.19 -22.45 14.40
C MET A 361 -17.08 -21.01 14.94
N ASN A 362 -16.41 -20.82 16.09
CA ASN A 362 -16.17 -19.50 16.65
C ASN A 362 -14.73 -19.39 17.15
N TYR A 363 -13.86 -18.63 16.46
CA TYR A 363 -12.42 -18.34 16.73
C TYR A 363 -11.48 -19.55 16.97
N SER A 364 -11.91 -20.60 17.67
CA SER A 364 -11.18 -21.81 17.98
C SER A 364 -10.91 -22.70 16.77
N VAL A 365 -11.72 -22.65 15.71
CA VAL A 365 -11.43 -23.42 14.48
C VAL A 365 -10.20 -22.85 13.74
N PHE A 366 -9.96 -21.54 13.82
CA PHE A 366 -8.74 -20.93 13.25
C PHE A 366 -7.49 -21.22 14.10
N GLU A 367 -7.64 -21.33 15.43
CA GLU A 367 -6.60 -21.86 16.33
C GLU A 367 -6.36 -23.35 16.10
N ASP A 368 -7.40 -24.16 15.87
CA ASP A 368 -7.27 -25.59 15.57
C ASP A 368 -6.64 -25.84 14.19
N PHE A 369 -6.76 -24.92 13.22
CA PHE A 369 -5.97 -24.95 11.98
C PHE A 369 -4.46 -24.81 12.19
N HIS A 370 -4.02 -24.20 13.31
CA HIS A 370 -2.58 -24.19 13.68
C HIS A 370 -2.14 -25.55 14.24
N SER A 371 -3.08 -26.39 14.71
CA SER A 371 -2.83 -27.75 15.19
C SER A 371 -2.98 -28.82 14.11
N PHE A 372 -3.50 -28.47 12.93
CA PHE A 372 -3.45 -29.37 11.78
C PHE A 372 -1.99 -29.57 11.39
N ASN A 373 -1.51 -30.81 11.59
CA ASN A 373 -0.22 -31.29 11.10
C ASN A 373 -0.25 -31.32 9.57
N MET A 374 -0.18 -30.15 8.94
CA MET A 374 0.02 -30.03 7.49
C MET A 374 1.46 -30.45 7.22
N SER A 375 1.65 -31.75 6.98
CA SER A 375 2.93 -32.34 6.56
C SER A 375 3.47 -31.70 5.28
N ASN A 376 2.60 -31.04 4.50
CA ASN A 376 2.97 -30.20 3.38
C ASN A 376 3.44 -28.81 3.85
N ARG A 377 4.74 -28.68 4.10
CA ARG A 377 5.41 -27.41 4.45
C ARG A 377 5.11 -26.26 3.47
N SER A 378 4.79 -26.55 2.20
CA SER A 378 4.45 -25.53 1.20
C SER A 378 3.13 -24.85 1.53
N LEU A 379 2.11 -25.63 1.90
CA LEU A 379 0.79 -25.13 2.28
C LEU A 379 0.84 -24.34 3.60
N LEU A 380 1.67 -24.75 4.54
CA LEU A 380 1.80 -24.06 5.82
C LEU A 380 2.47 -22.69 5.67
N HIS A 381 3.45 -22.57 4.76
CA HIS A 381 4.03 -21.28 4.38
C HIS A 381 2.99 -20.39 3.69
N GLU A 382 2.20 -20.97 2.78
CA GLU A 382 1.16 -20.24 2.05
C GLU A 382 0.03 -19.74 2.95
N VAL A 383 -0.44 -20.55 3.91
CA VAL A 383 -1.43 -20.12 4.91
C VAL A 383 -0.84 -19.05 5.84
N GLY A 384 0.44 -19.17 6.20
CA GLY A 384 1.16 -18.14 6.97
C GLY A 384 1.23 -16.79 6.23
N ASP A 385 1.62 -16.83 4.96
CA ASP A 385 1.71 -15.68 4.06
C ASP A 385 0.35 -15.00 3.86
N VAL A 386 -0.69 -15.81 3.67
CA VAL A 386 -2.09 -15.36 3.56
C VAL A 386 -2.57 -14.75 4.88
N ASN A 387 -2.23 -15.33 6.03
CA ASN A 387 -2.65 -14.83 7.34
C ASN A 387 -1.89 -13.54 7.74
N GLU A 388 -0.63 -13.39 7.33
CA GLU A 388 0.13 -12.15 7.52
C GLU A 388 -0.38 -11.04 6.60
N PHE A 389 -0.67 -11.37 5.35
CA PHE A 389 -1.41 -10.49 4.44
C PHE A 389 -2.78 -10.10 5.04
N TYR A 390 -3.50 -11.09 5.59
CA TYR A 390 -4.77 -10.97 6.33
C TYR A 390 -4.69 -10.10 7.59
N ARG A 391 -3.50 -9.76 8.11
CA ARG A 391 -3.39 -8.86 9.27
C ARG A 391 -2.95 -7.45 8.90
N ARG A 392 -2.42 -7.24 7.70
CA ARG A 392 -1.73 -5.99 7.37
C ARG A 392 -2.33 -5.17 6.20
N PHE A 393 -3.10 -5.76 5.25
CA PHE A 393 -3.38 -5.09 3.96
C PHE A 393 -4.84 -4.91 3.52
N HIS A 394 -5.78 -4.74 4.45
CA HIS A 394 -7.22 -4.88 4.12
C HIS A 394 -7.85 -3.75 3.34
N ASN A 395 -7.16 -2.61 3.18
CA ASN A 395 -7.90 -1.37 3.08
C ASN A 395 -7.44 -0.40 1.99
N VAL A 396 -6.48 -0.71 1.12
CA VAL A 396 -6.00 0.29 0.13
C VAL A 396 -5.60 -0.35 -1.20
N LEU A 397 -6.23 0.09 -2.30
CA LEU A 397 -5.77 -0.14 -3.67
C LEU A 397 -5.28 1.19 -4.25
N THR A 398 -4.04 1.23 -4.74
CA THR A 398 -3.48 2.42 -5.39
C THR A 398 -3.36 2.17 -6.89
N PHE A 399 -3.96 3.06 -7.67
CA PHE A 399 -3.91 3.08 -9.11
C PHE A 399 -3.03 4.24 -9.60
N VAL A 400 -2.23 3.97 -10.63
CA VAL A 400 -1.54 4.98 -11.44
C VAL A 400 -2.49 5.46 -12.53
N VAL A 401 -2.57 6.76 -12.72
CA VAL A 401 -3.35 7.39 -13.79
C VAL A 401 -2.51 7.42 -15.07
N MET A 402 -3.03 6.80 -16.12
CA MET A 402 -2.39 6.75 -17.43
C MET A 402 -2.77 7.98 -18.28
N SER A 403 -1.96 8.28 -19.29
CA SER A 403 -2.13 9.45 -20.17
C SER A 403 -3.42 9.41 -21.01
N ASN A 404 -3.95 8.21 -21.25
CA ASN A 404 -5.23 7.95 -21.93
C ASN A 404 -6.45 8.00 -20.99
N GLY A 405 -6.26 8.24 -19.69
CA GLY A 405 -7.32 8.27 -18.68
C GLY A 405 -7.66 6.90 -18.08
N THR A 406 -6.99 5.81 -18.47
CA THR A 406 -7.16 4.53 -17.78
C THR A 406 -6.39 4.49 -16.46
N LEU A 407 -6.78 3.59 -15.58
CA LEU A 407 -6.13 3.31 -14.32
C LEU A 407 -5.36 1.99 -14.43
N SER A 408 -4.17 1.95 -13.83
CA SER A 408 -3.32 0.76 -13.80
C SER A 408 -2.83 0.50 -12.39
N LEU A 409 -2.61 -0.78 -12.05
CA LEU A 409 -2.01 -1.14 -10.77
C LEU A 409 -0.48 -1.11 -10.91
N PRO A 410 0.27 -0.62 -9.90
CA PRO A 410 1.72 -0.42 -10.00
C PRO A 410 2.53 -1.70 -10.20
N PHE A 411 1.90 -2.88 -10.07
CA PHE A 411 2.50 -4.20 -10.23
C PHE A 411 2.09 -4.91 -11.54
N ALA A 412 1.41 -4.23 -12.46
CA ALA A 412 1.09 -4.80 -13.77
C ALA A 412 2.38 -4.95 -14.61
N GLU A 413 2.74 -6.18 -14.99
CA GLU A 413 4.04 -6.57 -15.58
C GLU A 413 4.43 -5.88 -16.92
N ASN A 414 3.55 -5.05 -17.51
CA ASN A 414 3.68 -4.61 -18.92
C ASN A 414 3.74 -3.10 -19.17
N GLU A 415 3.86 -2.25 -18.15
CA GLU A 415 3.82 -0.80 -18.40
C GLU A 415 5.22 -0.18 -18.44
N ALA A 416 5.75 -0.11 -19.67
CA ALA A 416 6.99 0.57 -20.03
C ALA A 416 6.88 2.11 -20.05
N GLU A 417 5.67 2.66 -19.94
CA GLU A 417 5.44 4.09 -19.81
C GLU A 417 5.32 4.47 -18.33
N GLY A 418 6.35 5.15 -17.81
CA GLY A 418 6.29 5.75 -16.47
C GLY A 418 5.09 6.71 -16.31
N PRO A 419 4.77 7.12 -15.08
CA PRO A 419 3.51 7.76 -14.72
C PRO A 419 3.45 9.21 -15.21
N ASN A 420 3.29 9.40 -16.52
CA ASN A 420 3.11 10.73 -17.10
C ASN A 420 1.82 11.38 -16.58
N GLY A 421 0.84 10.59 -16.13
CA GLY A 421 -0.43 11.11 -15.62
C GLY A 421 -1.35 11.59 -16.72
N TYR A 422 -2.53 12.06 -16.34
CA TYR A 422 -3.52 12.63 -17.26
C TYR A 422 -3.57 14.16 -17.12
N ASN A 423 -3.40 14.89 -18.22
CA ASN A 423 -3.49 16.36 -18.22
C ASN A 423 -4.96 16.81 -18.31
N LEU A 424 -5.56 17.15 -17.17
CA LEU A 424 -6.93 17.66 -17.08
C LEU A 424 -6.95 19.19 -17.24
N THR A 425 -7.45 19.67 -18.38
CA THR A 425 -7.51 21.10 -18.71
C THR A 425 -8.44 21.89 -17.77
N ALA A 426 -8.27 23.21 -17.71
CA ALA A 426 -9.12 24.05 -16.86
C ALA A 426 -10.60 23.95 -17.26
N GLY A 427 -11.48 23.73 -16.28
CA GLY A 427 -12.93 23.64 -16.49
C GLY A 427 -13.44 22.34 -17.12
N SER A 428 -12.56 21.41 -17.51
CA SER A 428 -12.96 20.13 -18.11
C SER A 428 -13.13 19.01 -17.09
N GLU A 429 -13.69 17.90 -17.56
CA GLU A 429 -13.93 16.68 -16.81
C GLU A 429 -13.29 15.50 -17.55
N VAL A 430 -12.79 14.52 -16.79
CA VAL A 430 -12.30 13.23 -17.31
C VAL A 430 -12.86 12.10 -16.46
N THR A 431 -13.28 11.02 -17.11
CA THR A 431 -13.63 9.77 -16.43
C THR A 431 -12.43 8.84 -16.45
N LEU A 432 -11.92 8.52 -15.27
CA LEU A 432 -10.83 7.58 -15.06
C LEU A 432 -11.38 6.18 -14.82
N THR A 433 -10.90 5.18 -15.58
CA THR A 433 -11.48 3.83 -15.53
C THR A 433 -10.43 2.75 -15.27
N TYR A 434 -10.69 1.89 -14.29
CA TYR A 434 -10.07 0.58 -14.14
C TYR A 434 -11.11 -0.48 -14.47
N ASP A 435 -10.75 -1.44 -15.31
CA ASP A 435 -11.65 -2.50 -15.73
C ASP A 435 -10.84 -3.80 -15.94
N SER A 436 -10.51 -4.46 -14.83
CA SER A 436 -9.68 -5.66 -14.88
C SER A 436 -9.75 -6.49 -13.59
N VAL A 437 -9.02 -7.60 -13.58
CA VAL A 437 -8.77 -8.43 -12.40
C VAL A 437 -7.54 -7.87 -11.70
N ALA A 438 -7.68 -7.45 -10.44
CA ALA A 438 -6.56 -6.95 -9.64
C ALA A 438 -5.70 -8.11 -9.15
N LEU A 439 -4.79 -8.56 -10.01
CA LEU A 439 -3.85 -9.64 -9.74
C LEU A 439 -2.63 -9.11 -8.99
N LEU A 440 -2.40 -9.58 -7.77
CA LEU A 440 -1.08 -9.42 -7.14
C LEU A 440 -0.05 -10.12 -8.02
N GLY A 441 0.99 -9.39 -8.43
CA GLY A 441 2.06 -9.89 -9.29
C GLY A 441 2.58 -11.24 -8.80
N ALA A 442 2.28 -12.32 -9.52
CA ALA A 442 2.64 -13.66 -9.11
C ALA A 442 4.13 -13.87 -9.40
N ARG A 443 4.94 -14.13 -8.36
CA ARG A 443 6.29 -14.66 -8.59
C ARG A 443 6.21 -15.91 -9.46
N GLN A 444 7.16 -16.06 -10.37
CA GLN A 444 7.26 -17.15 -11.35
C GLN A 444 7.28 -18.60 -10.80
N PRO A 445 7.35 -18.91 -9.48
CA PRO A 445 6.94 -20.25 -9.01
C PRO A 445 5.43 -20.36 -8.74
N ILE A 446 4.77 -19.29 -8.26
CA ILE A 446 3.36 -19.32 -7.84
C ILE A 446 2.42 -19.35 -9.05
N ALA A 447 2.76 -18.59 -10.10
CA ALA A 447 2.03 -18.61 -11.36
C ALA A 447 2.00 -20.02 -11.98
N SER A 448 3.06 -20.82 -11.81
CA SER A 448 3.10 -22.20 -12.32
C SER A 448 2.23 -23.20 -11.55
N TYR A 449 1.90 -22.93 -10.29
CA TYR A 449 1.06 -23.83 -9.48
C TYR A 449 -0.44 -23.51 -9.61
N PHE A 450 -0.82 -22.23 -9.61
CA PHE A 450 -2.23 -21.81 -9.63
C PHE A 450 -2.70 -21.23 -10.97
N GLY A 451 -1.82 -21.11 -11.96
CA GLY A 451 -2.11 -20.54 -13.27
C GLY A 451 -2.35 -19.02 -13.26
N LYS A 452 -2.72 -18.41 -12.12
CA LYS A 452 -2.92 -16.98 -11.89
C LYS A 452 -2.57 -16.61 -10.45
N GLY A 453 -2.04 -15.41 -10.23
CA GLY A 453 -1.77 -14.86 -8.89
C GLY A 453 -3.03 -14.63 -8.06
N PRO A 454 -2.90 -14.37 -6.75
CA PRO A 454 -4.02 -14.02 -5.91
C PRO A 454 -4.75 -12.78 -6.46
N VAL A 455 -6.08 -12.85 -6.50
CA VAL A 455 -6.93 -11.75 -6.94
C VAL A 455 -7.37 -10.96 -5.73
N ILE A 456 -7.19 -9.64 -5.74
CA ILE A 456 -7.80 -8.73 -4.77
C ILE A 456 -9.14 -8.26 -5.32
N VAL A 457 -10.19 -8.33 -4.51
CA VAL A 457 -11.54 -7.92 -4.92
C VAL A 457 -12.18 -7.10 -3.80
N PRO A 458 -12.60 -5.84 -4.05
CA PRO A 458 -13.47 -5.11 -3.15
C PRO A 458 -14.72 -5.93 -2.78
N LEU A 459 -15.11 -5.88 -1.51
CA LEU A 459 -16.33 -6.50 -1.00
C LEU A 459 -17.58 -5.72 -1.44
N VAL A 460 -18.52 -6.42 -2.07
CA VAL A 460 -19.84 -5.88 -2.42
C VAL A 460 -20.58 -5.41 -1.17
N ASN A 461 -21.37 -4.34 -1.30
CA ASN A 461 -22.10 -3.64 -0.24
C ASN A 461 -21.22 -2.99 0.83
N GLN A 462 -19.92 -2.79 0.58
CA GLN A 462 -19.04 -1.99 1.44
C GLN A 462 -18.85 -0.59 0.87
N THR A 463 -18.64 0.38 1.77
CA THR A 463 -18.31 1.77 1.39
C THR A 463 -16.81 1.98 1.44
N TYR A 464 -16.28 2.58 0.37
CA TYR A 464 -14.88 2.90 0.16
C TYR A 464 -14.71 4.40 0.08
N THR A 465 -13.55 4.89 0.49
CA THR A 465 -13.10 6.26 0.23
C THR A 465 -12.25 6.27 -1.03
N ILE A 466 -12.65 7.01 -2.06
CA ILE A 466 -11.85 7.28 -3.25
C ILE A 466 -11.10 8.59 -3.03
N ARG A 467 -9.80 8.62 -3.33
CA ARG A 467 -8.98 9.83 -3.37
C ARG A 467 -8.32 9.96 -4.73
N VAL A 468 -8.40 11.15 -5.31
CA VAL A 468 -7.69 11.49 -6.56
C VAL A 468 -6.60 12.49 -6.23
N ILE A 469 -5.38 12.19 -6.66
CA ILE A 469 -4.19 13.01 -6.41
C ILE A 469 -3.62 13.49 -7.74
N GLY A 470 -3.36 14.78 -7.83
CA GLY A 470 -2.66 15.40 -8.95
C GLY A 470 -1.44 16.23 -8.53
N THR A 471 -0.83 16.88 -9.52
CA THR A 471 0.30 17.79 -9.33
C THR A 471 -0.06 19.01 -8.49
N GLU A 472 0.96 19.63 -7.88
CA GLU A 472 0.83 20.88 -7.10
C GLU A 472 -0.14 20.78 -5.91
N GLY A 473 -0.30 19.58 -5.36
CA GLY A 473 -1.20 19.29 -4.24
C GLY A 473 -2.68 19.23 -4.62
N ALA A 474 -3.02 19.08 -5.91
CA ALA A 474 -4.40 18.85 -6.32
C ALA A 474 -4.94 17.57 -5.66
N TYR A 475 -6.10 17.67 -5.02
CA TYR A 475 -6.69 16.59 -4.22
C TYR A 475 -8.22 16.65 -4.29
N ALA A 476 -8.86 15.50 -4.49
CA ALA A 476 -10.29 15.32 -4.31
C ALA A 476 -10.58 13.99 -3.60
N GLN A 477 -11.71 13.92 -2.89
CA GLN A 477 -12.14 12.74 -2.17
C GLN A 477 -13.66 12.57 -2.27
N ALA A 478 -14.11 11.32 -2.39
CA ALA A 478 -15.52 10.91 -2.41
C ALA A 478 -15.67 9.54 -1.73
N ASN A 479 -16.90 9.15 -1.44
CA ASN A 479 -17.21 7.82 -0.93
C ASN A 479 -18.03 7.05 -1.96
N VAL A 480 -17.67 5.81 -2.25
CA VAL A 480 -18.39 4.93 -3.19
C VAL A 480 -18.83 3.66 -2.46
N THR A 481 -20.03 3.15 -2.75
CA THR A 481 -20.43 1.81 -2.30
C THR A 481 -20.20 0.82 -3.42
N ALA A 482 -19.49 -0.27 -3.14
CA ALA A 482 -19.29 -1.34 -4.12
C ALA A 482 -20.60 -2.09 -4.37
N SER A 483 -20.98 -2.24 -5.65
CA SER A 483 -22.19 -2.96 -6.08
C SER A 483 -21.88 -4.33 -6.68
#